data_AF-A0A0M0J6T5-F1
#
_entry.id   AF-A0A0M0J6T5-F1
#
_cell.length_a   1.000
_cell.length_b   1.000
_cell.length_c   1.000
_cell.angle_alpha   90.00
_cell.angle_beta   90.00
_cell.angle_gamma   90.00
#
_symmetry.space_group_name_H-M   'P 1'
#
loop_
_entity.id
_entity.type
_entity.pdbx_description
1 polymer ?
#
loop_
_entity_poly.entity_id
_entity_poly.type
_entity_poly.pdbx_seq_one_letter_code
_entity_poly.pdbx_strand_id
1 'polypeptide(L)'
;MGFFGAKPDKEPDFNPPLAGKPYELISLLGGPLGDIAHDQQALARATALANGPEAATFGYLLLDVKGCLGRFWKQVYAVIVKGAVYIFESPTAERTLRLLAASDCECEVGEREECKAGVYCFRLKHADGSAAFCAFNSKAMLLWLQALQTGGVKYEDPPVDVGNTQSLFELRATLLTGEEIDLDRYQGCVCLVVNAASK
;
A
#
# COMPACT_ATOMS: atom_id res chain seq x y z
N MET A 1 -27.09 -42.60 -4.30
CA MET A 1 -26.63 -41.49 -5.16
C MET A 1 -26.20 -40.34 -4.26
N GLY A 2 -24.91 -40.22 -3.98
CA GLY A 2 -24.35 -39.09 -3.25
C GLY A 2 -23.25 -38.47 -4.12
N PHE A 3 -23.49 -37.25 -4.60
CA PHE A 3 -22.53 -36.49 -5.38
C PHE A 3 -21.40 -36.03 -4.46
N PHE A 4 -20.18 -36.52 -4.72
CA PHE A 4 -18.98 -35.92 -4.16
C PHE A 4 -18.79 -34.56 -4.82
N GLY A 5 -18.98 -33.49 -4.03
CA GLY A 5 -18.54 -32.15 -4.40
C GLY A 5 -17.02 -32.18 -4.55
N ALA A 6 -16.54 -32.05 -5.79
CA ALA A 6 -15.14 -31.79 -6.05
C ALA A 6 -14.75 -30.50 -5.32
N LYS A 7 -13.82 -30.61 -4.36
CA LYS A 7 -13.07 -29.45 -3.90
C LYS A 7 -12.32 -28.90 -5.12
N PRO A 8 -12.44 -27.61 -5.45
CA PRO A 8 -11.59 -27.03 -6.47
C PRO A 8 -10.13 -27.11 -6.01
N ASP A 9 -9.29 -27.20 -7.04
CA ASP A 9 -7.88 -27.55 -7.05
C ASP A 9 -7.01 -26.78 -6.04
N LYS A 10 -5.88 -27.40 -5.69
CA LYS A 10 -4.83 -26.90 -4.79
C LYS A 10 -4.68 -25.37 -4.83
N GLU A 11 -4.64 -24.75 -3.65
CA GLU A 11 -4.24 -23.35 -3.50
C GLU A 11 -2.96 -23.08 -4.31
N PRO A 12 -2.91 -21.99 -5.09
CA PRO A 12 -1.72 -21.69 -5.88
C PRO A 12 -0.51 -21.49 -4.94
N ASP A 13 0.58 -22.21 -5.26
CA ASP A 13 1.88 -22.06 -4.62
C ASP A 13 2.59 -20.84 -5.22
N PHE A 14 2.68 -19.77 -4.44
CA PHE A 14 3.29 -18.50 -4.83
C PHE A 14 4.75 -18.38 -4.38
N ASN A 15 5.43 -19.50 -4.05
CA ASN A 15 6.86 -19.54 -3.70
C ASN A 15 7.73 -19.57 -5.00
N PRO A 16 9.06 -19.81 -5.01
CA PRO A 16 9.99 -19.32 -6.05
C PRO A 16 9.74 -19.65 -7.55
N PRO A 17 8.93 -20.65 -7.97
CA PRO A 17 8.67 -20.88 -9.40
C PRO A 17 8.05 -19.71 -10.19
N LEU A 18 7.45 -18.73 -9.49
CA LEU A 18 6.86 -17.53 -10.12
C LEU A 18 7.71 -16.26 -9.97
N ALA A 19 8.87 -16.35 -9.32
CA ALA A 19 9.84 -15.25 -9.17
C ALA A 19 10.51 -14.94 -10.51
N GLY A 20 9.81 -14.21 -11.37
CA GLY A 20 10.23 -13.91 -12.74
C GLY A 20 9.12 -14.00 -13.77
N LYS A 21 7.87 -14.21 -13.34
CA LYS A 21 6.73 -14.35 -14.26
C LYS A 21 5.54 -13.48 -13.84
N PRO A 22 5.67 -12.15 -13.89
CA PRO A 22 4.60 -11.22 -13.51
C PRO A 22 3.30 -11.50 -14.26
N TYR A 23 3.36 -11.85 -15.55
CA TYR A 23 2.17 -12.18 -16.33
C TYR A 23 1.42 -13.41 -15.80
N GLU A 24 2.13 -14.50 -15.47
CA GLU A 24 1.50 -15.71 -14.92
C GLU A 24 0.86 -15.44 -13.56
N LEU A 25 1.51 -14.65 -12.70
CA LEU A 25 0.94 -14.19 -11.43
C LEU A 25 -0.37 -13.43 -11.63
N ILE A 26 -0.40 -12.47 -12.55
CA ILE A 26 -1.58 -11.67 -12.84
C ILE A 26 -2.70 -12.54 -13.42
N SER A 27 -2.38 -13.49 -14.30
CA SER A 27 -3.37 -14.42 -14.87
C SER A 27 -4.04 -15.26 -13.78
N LEU A 28 -3.28 -15.74 -12.79
CA LEU A 28 -3.83 -16.48 -11.64
C LEU A 28 -4.76 -15.61 -10.77
N LEU A 29 -4.50 -14.29 -10.71
CA LEU A 29 -5.33 -13.30 -10.02
C LEU A 29 -6.51 -12.78 -10.86
N GLY A 30 -6.81 -13.45 -11.98
CA GLY A 30 -7.95 -13.14 -12.86
C GLY A 30 -7.66 -12.08 -13.93
N GLY A 31 -6.40 -11.78 -14.21
CA GLY A 31 -5.98 -10.85 -15.27
C GLY A 31 -5.84 -9.38 -14.82
N PRO A 32 -5.56 -8.44 -15.74
CA PRO A 32 -5.34 -7.03 -15.43
C PRO A 32 -6.50 -6.37 -14.68
N LEU A 33 -6.23 -5.44 -13.75
CA LEU A 33 -7.27 -4.78 -12.95
C LEU A 33 -8.13 -3.78 -13.73
N GLY A 34 -7.68 -3.28 -14.87
CA GLY A 34 -8.36 -2.22 -15.62
C GLY A 34 -8.07 -0.82 -15.08
N ASP A 35 -8.93 0.16 -15.42
CA ASP A 35 -8.78 1.55 -14.99
C ASP A 35 -9.38 1.78 -13.59
N ILE A 36 -8.62 1.42 -12.55
CA ILE A 36 -9.04 1.62 -11.16
C ILE A 36 -9.31 3.09 -10.79
N ALA A 37 -8.79 4.05 -11.56
CA ALA A 37 -8.98 5.46 -11.26
C ALA A 37 -10.40 5.91 -11.62
N HIS A 38 -10.95 5.41 -12.73
CA HIS A 38 -12.21 5.91 -13.31
C HIS A 38 -13.32 4.87 -13.44
N ASP A 39 -13.02 3.57 -13.33
CA ASP A 39 -14.00 2.49 -13.44
C ASP A 39 -14.32 1.89 -12.05
N GLN A 40 -15.59 1.98 -11.66
CA GLN A 40 -16.08 1.45 -10.38
C GLN A 40 -16.02 -0.07 -10.30
N GLN A 41 -16.23 -0.77 -11.41
CA GLN A 41 -16.15 -2.23 -11.46
C GLN A 41 -14.70 -2.69 -11.33
N ALA A 42 -13.78 -2.01 -12.00
CA ALA A 42 -12.34 -2.23 -11.86
C ALA A 42 -11.89 -2.00 -10.40
N LEU A 43 -12.31 -0.89 -9.80
CA LEU A 43 -12.00 -0.58 -8.40
C LEU A 43 -12.58 -1.61 -7.44
N ALA A 44 -13.85 -2.01 -7.60
CA ALA A 44 -14.49 -2.99 -6.73
C ALA A 44 -13.75 -4.35 -6.77
N ARG A 45 -13.34 -4.78 -7.96
CA ARG A 45 -12.53 -5.99 -8.13
C ARG A 45 -11.17 -5.86 -7.46
N ALA A 46 -10.47 -4.73 -7.67
CA ALA A 46 -9.16 -4.50 -7.07
C ALA A 46 -9.24 -4.49 -5.53
N THR A 47 -10.26 -3.84 -4.98
CA THR A 47 -10.52 -3.82 -3.53
C THR A 47 -10.83 -5.21 -2.99
N ALA A 48 -11.60 -6.02 -3.71
CA ALA A 48 -11.89 -7.40 -3.32
C ALA A 48 -10.61 -8.27 -3.30
N LEU A 49 -9.70 -8.08 -4.26
CA LEU A 49 -8.39 -8.76 -4.27
C LEU A 49 -7.50 -8.33 -3.10
N ALA A 50 -7.42 -7.02 -2.81
CA ALA A 50 -6.59 -6.49 -1.73
C ALA A 50 -7.07 -6.93 -0.33
N ASN A 51 -8.39 -7.10 -0.16
CA ASN A 51 -9.01 -7.55 1.10
C ASN A 51 -9.21 -9.06 1.19
N GLY A 52 -8.93 -9.80 0.10
CA GLY A 52 -9.16 -11.23 0.03
C GLY A 52 -8.18 -12.04 0.89
N PRO A 53 -8.42 -13.35 1.05
CA PRO A 53 -7.54 -14.24 1.82
C PRO A 53 -6.12 -14.32 1.26
N GLU A 54 -5.95 -14.09 -0.04
CA GLU A 54 -4.63 -14.04 -0.69
C GLU A 54 -4.05 -12.62 -0.78
N ALA A 55 -4.78 -11.60 -0.32
CA ALA A 55 -4.43 -10.17 -0.31
C ALA A 55 -3.46 -9.75 -1.43
N ALA A 56 -4.02 -9.33 -2.56
CA ALA A 56 -3.23 -9.05 -3.75
C ALA A 56 -3.53 -7.69 -4.38
N THR A 57 -2.48 -7.08 -4.92
CA THR A 57 -2.57 -5.91 -5.80
C THR A 57 -1.32 -5.84 -6.68
N PHE A 58 -1.44 -5.22 -7.84
CA PHE A 58 -0.36 -5.16 -8.81
C PHE A 58 -0.53 -3.98 -9.76
N GLY A 59 0.59 -3.52 -10.32
CA GLY A 59 0.59 -2.40 -11.26
C GLY A 59 1.90 -1.66 -11.28
N TYR A 60 1.91 -0.54 -12.01
CA TYR A 60 3.07 0.33 -12.05
C TYR A 60 3.18 1.18 -10.80
N LEU A 61 4.41 1.29 -10.29
CA LEU A 61 4.82 2.23 -9.26
C LEU A 61 6.04 3.00 -9.76
N LEU A 62 6.26 4.19 -9.23
CA LEU A 62 7.56 4.85 -9.31
C LEU A 62 8.36 4.46 -8.08
N LEU A 63 9.56 3.94 -8.29
CA LEU A 63 10.53 3.61 -7.25
C LEU A 63 11.63 4.66 -7.26
N ASP A 64 11.97 5.19 -6.08
CA ASP A 64 13.12 6.06 -5.91
C ASP A 64 14.42 5.24 -5.87
N VAL A 65 15.34 5.53 -6.79
CA VAL A 65 16.59 4.78 -6.97
C VAL A 65 17.77 5.72 -6.75
N LYS A 66 18.70 5.29 -5.90
CA LYS A 66 20.01 5.95 -5.73
C LYS A 66 20.98 5.45 -6.79
N GLY A 67 21.37 6.32 -7.72
CA GLY A 67 22.46 6.09 -8.68
C GLY A 67 23.73 6.88 -8.34
N CYS A 68 24.76 6.73 -9.17
CA CYS A 68 26.03 7.45 -9.00
C CYS A 68 25.89 8.98 -9.13
N LEU A 69 24.91 9.46 -9.89
CA LEU A 69 24.67 10.88 -10.18
C LEU A 69 23.55 11.49 -9.31
N GLY A 70 23.13 10.79 -8.25
CA GLY A 70 22.05 11.21 -7.38
C GLY A 70 20.83 10.28 -7.46
N ARG A 71 19.71 10.76 -6.94
CA ARG A 71 18.44 10.01 -6.86
C ARG A 71 17.57 10.30 -8.09
N PHE A 72 16.89 9.28 -8.58
CA PHE A 72 15.95 9.43 -9.69
C PHE A 72 14.80 8.43 -9.56
N TRP A 73 13.66 8.77 -10.15
CA TRP A 73 12.49 7.92 -10.16
C TRP A 73 12.52 6.96 -11.34
N LYS A 74 12.43 5.66 -11.07
CA LYS A 74 12.28 4.60 -12.07
C LYS A 74 10.88 4.03 -12.00
N GLN A 75 10.20 3.94 -13.15
CA GLN A 75 8.95 3.17 -13.22
C GLN A 75 9.28 1.68 -13.13
N VAL A 76 8.60 0.99 -12.22
CA VAL A 76 8.71 -0.45 -11.98
C VAL A 76 7.33 -1.07 -12.00
N TYR A 77 7.27 -2.38 -12.24
CA TYR A 77 6.04 -3.15 -12.10
C TYR A 77 6.11 -3.96 -10.81
N ALA A 78 5.15 -3.77 -9.92
CA ALA A 78 5.12 -4.47 -8.65
C ALA A 78 3.92 -5.41 -8.55
N VAL A 79 4.05 -6.47 -7.75
CA VAL A 79 2.98 -7.39 -7.39
C VAL A 79 3.10 -7.70 -5.90
N ILE A 80 2.01 -7.55 -5.16
CA ILE A 80 1.85 -8.14 -3.83
C ILE A 80 0.85 -9.27 -3.93
N VAL A 81 1.17 -10.40 -3.32
CA VAL A 81 0.27 -11.54 -3.16
C VAL A 81 0.74 -12.38 -1.97
N LYS A 82 -0.18 -12.73 -1.07
CA LYS A 82 0.07 -13.53 0.15
C LYS A 82 1.26 -13.02 0.98
N GLY A 83 1.40 -11.70 1.10
CA GLY A 83 2.49 -11.07 1.83
C GLY A 83 3.86 -11.09 1.14
N ALA A 84 4.00 -11.69 -0.04
CA ALA A 84 5.20 -11.55 -0.86
C ALA A 84 5.11 -10.30 -1.73
N VAL A 85 6.15 -9.45 -1.69
CA VAL A 85 6.29 -8.23 -2.48
C VAL A 85 7.32 -8.46 -3.59
N TYR A 86 6.85 -8.54 -4.82
CA TYR A 86 7.68 -8.68 -6.01
C TYR A 86 7.84 -7.34 -6.71
N ILE A 87 9.08 -6.99 -7.07
CA ILE A 87 9.40 -5.82 -7.86
C ILE A 87 10.08 -6.26 -9.15
N PHE A 88 9.56 -5.82 -10.29
CA PHE A 88 10.03 -6.15 -11.64
C PHE A 88 10.39 -4.88 -12.41
N GLU A 89 11.24 -5.03 -13.42
CA GLU A 89 11.55 -3.94 -14.35
C GLU A 89 10.36 -3.60 -15.27
N SER A 90 9.56 -4.60 -15.62
CA SER A 90 8.40 -4.47 -16.50
C SER A 90 7.41 -5.62 -16.24
N PRO A 91 6.16 -5.55 -16.75
CA PRO A 91 5.21 -6.67 -16.68
C PRO A 91 5.58 -7.87 -17.55
N THR A 92 6.66 -7.79 -18.33
CA THR A 92 7.20 -8.88 -19.17
C THR A 92 8.58 -9.34 -18.69
N ALA A 93 9.06 -8.84 -17.56
CA ALA A 93 10.38 -9.18 -17.05
C ALA A 93 10.45 -10.66 -16.64
N GLU A 94 11.53 -11.33 -17.03
CA GLU A 94 11.78 -12.75 -16.72
C GLU A 94 12.43 -12.97 -15.35
N ARG A 95 12.74 -11.90 -14.64
CA ARG A 95 13.37 -11.94 -13.32
C ARG A 95 12.85 -10.83 -12.40
N THR A 96 12.77 -11.14 -11.13
CA THR A 96 12.46 -10.18 -10.08
C THR A 96 13.69 -9.34 -9.74
N LEU A 97 13.54 -8.01 -9.65
CA LEU A 97 14.57 -7.08 -9.16
C LEU A 97 14.77 -7.21 -7.65
N ARG A 98 13.66 -7.33 -6.92
CA ARG A 98 13.61 -7.51 -5.46
C ARG A 98 12.38 -8.34 -5.06
N LEU A 99 12.60 -9.30 -4.17
CA LEU A 99 11.55 -10.04 -3.49
C LEU A 99 11.69 -9.75 -1.99
N LEU A 100 10.62 -9.25 -1.38
CA LEU A 100 10.55 -8.96 0.05
C LEU A 100 9.37 -9.70 0.66
N ALA A 101 9.47 -10.09 1.93
CA ALA A 101 8.30 -10.48 2.70
C ALA A 101 7.74 -9.23 3.39
N ALA A 102 6.45 -8.96 3.22
CA ALA A 102 5.79 -7.79 3.83
C ALA A 102 5.89 -7.81 5.36
N SER A 103 5.87 -9.00 5.97
CA SER A 103 6.08 -9.18 7.42
C SER A 103 7.44 -8.69 7.93
N ASP A 104 8.44 -8.65 7.04
CA ASP A 104 9.80 -8.21 7.35
C ASP A 104 9.98 -6.71 7.05
N CYS A 105 8.90 -6.04 6.62
CA CYS A 105 8.89 -4.63 6.29
C CYS A 105 8.13 -3.78 7.32
N GLU A 106 8.57 -2.52 7.41
CA GLU A 106 7.81 -1.44 8.05
C GLU A 106 7.34 -0.48 6.96
N CYS A 107 6.08 -0.09 7.00
CA CYS A 107 5.49 0.86 6.09
C CYS A 107 5.26 2.19 6.79
N GLU A 108 5.68 3.27 6.13
CA GLU A 108 5.37 4.62 6.53
C GLU A 108 4.59 5.33 5.43
N VAL A 109 3.61 6.13 5.84
CA VAL A 109 2.76 6.93 4.95
C VAL A 109 2.87 8.39 5.35
N GLY A 110 3.08 9.28 4.38
CA GLY A 110 3.13 10.72 4.63
C GLY A 110 3.85 11.48 3.52
N GLU A 111 3.57 12.79 3.42
CA GLU A 111 4.34 13.68 2.55
C GLU A 111 5.74 13.87 3.14
N ARG A 112 6.77 13.57 2.33
CA ARG A 112 8.19 13.75 2.69
C ARG A 112 8.92 14.44 1.54
N GLU A 113 10.08 15.05 1.83
CA GLU A 113 10.95 15.63 0.79
C GLU A 113 11.34 14.61 -0.30
N GLU A 114 11.42 13.33 0.09
CA GLU A 114 11.76 12.21 -0.78
C GLU A 114 10.61 11.77 -1.70
N CYS A 115 9.39 12.29 -1.52
CA CYS A 115 8.23 11.90 -2.31
C CYS A 115 8.13 12.74 -3.59
N LYS A 116 7.75 12.10 -4.71
CA LYS A 116 7.56 12.82 -5.97
C LYS A 116 6.35 13.75 -5.84
N ALA A 117 6.58 15.04 -6.05
CA ALA A 117 5.52 16.05 -6.01
C ALA A 117 4.35 15.69 -6.94
N GLY A 118 3.12 15.81 -6.42
CA GLY A 118 1.90 15.53 -7.17
C GLY A 118 1.52 14.04 -7.28
N VAL A 119 2.22 13.16 -6.56
CA VAL A 119 2.00 11.70 -6.61
C VAL A 119 1.83 11.14 -5.20
N TYR A 120 1.22 9.96 -5.09
CA TYR A 120 0.80 9.37 -3.81
C TYR A 120 1.87 8.42 -3.27
N CYS A 121 2.53 8.79 -2.18
CA CYS A 121 3.81 8.21 -1.74
C CYS A 121 3.66 7.31 -0.50
N PHE A 122 4.45 6.23 -0.44
CA PHE A 122 4.66 5.42 0.75
C PHE A 122 6.10 4.89 0.78
N ARG A 123 6.63 4.62 1.97
CA ARG A 123 7.99 4.10 2.15
C ARG A 123 7.92 2.71 2.78
N LEU A 124 8.74 1.80 2.27
CA LEU A 124 8.99 0.51 2.91
C LEU A 124 10.42 0.48 3.45
N LYS A 125 10.57 0.20 4.74
CA LYS A 125 11.84 -0.14 5.37
C LYS A 125 11.94 -1.66 5.48
N HIS A 126 13.13 -2.17 5.24
CA HIS A 126 13.53 -3.56 5.41
C HIS A 126 14.92 -3.58 6.06
N ALA A 127 15.38 -4.73 6.56
CA ALA A 127 16.72 -4.85 7.16
C ALA A 127 17.84 -4.41 6.19
N ASP A 128 17.64 -4.59 4.88
CA ASP A 128 18.59 -4.21 3.83
C ASP A 128 18.53 -2.73 3.42
N GLY A 129 17.62 -1.94 4.02
CA GLY A 129 17.45 -0.52 3.76
C GLY A 129 16.00 -0.12 3.48
N SER A 130 15.81 1.12 3.01
CA SER A 130 14.48 1.69 2.74
C SER A 130 14.31 2.13 1.29
N ALA A 131 13.09 1.99 0.77
CA ALA A 131 12.71 2.42 -0.57
C ALA A 131 11.40 3.23 -0.53
N ALA A 132 11.39 4.37 -1.24
CA ALA A 132 10.18 5.17 -1.44
C ALA A 132 9.49 4.78 -2.75
N PHE A 133 8.18 4.62 -2.68
CA PHE A 133 7.32 4.29 -3.80
C PHE A 133 6.27 5.37 -4.00
N CYS A 134 5.89 5.63 -5.25
CA CYS A 134 4.76 6.51 -5.57
C CYS A 134 3.77 5.82 -6.52
N ALA A 135 2.50 5.85 -6.14
CA ALA A 135 1.36 5.39 -6.94
C ALA A 135 0.71 6.55 -7.69
N PHE A 136 0.28 6.31 -8.93
CA PHE A 136 -0.20 7.36 -9.83
C PHE A 136 -1.56 7.97 -9.44
N ASN A 137 -2.29 7.36 -8.50
CA ASN A 137 -3.54 7.88 -7.98
C ASN A 137 -3.79 7.38 -6.55
N SER A 138 -4.69 8.07 -5.82
CA SER A 138 -5.01 7.78 -4.41
C SER A 138 -5.60 6.38 -4.22
N LYS A 139 -6.49 5.95 -5.13
CA LYS A 139 -7.10 4.62 -5.08
C LYS A 139 -6.05 3.51 -5.18
N ALA A 140 -5.10 3.66 -6.10
CA ALA A 140 -3.98 2.74 -6.26
C ALA A 140 -3.14 2.69 -4.97
N MET A 141 -2.79 3.85 -4.40
CA MET A 141 -2.05 3.91 -3.13
C MET A 141 -2.78 3.15 -2.02
N LEU A 142 -4.07 3.39 -1.84
CA LEU A 142 -4.87 2.71 -0.81
C LEU A 142 -4.89 1.19 -1.01
N LEU A 143 -4.98 0.71 -2.25
CA LEU A 143 -4.90 -0.72 -2.55
C LEU A 143 -3.52 -1.31 -2.19
N TRP A 144 -2.43 -0.58 -2.46
CA TRP A 144 -1.08 -0.97 -2.05
C TRP A 144 -0.96 -1.09 -0.53
N LEU A 145 -1.43 -0.07 0.20
CA LEU A 145 -1.41 -0.09 1.66
C LEU A 145 -2.25 -1.24 2.22
N GLN A 146 -3.47 -1.43 1.71
CA GLN A 146 -4.34 -2.51 2.17
C GLN A 146 -3.73 -3.90 1.97
N ALA A 147 -3.11 -4.15 0.81
CA ALA A 147 -2.45 -5.42 0.52
C ALA A 147 -1.20 -5.62 1.39
N LEU A 148 -0.40 -4.57 1.62
CA LEU A 148 0.75 -4.61 2.53
C LEU A 148 0.32 -4.90 3.97
N GLN A 149 -0.72 -4.22 4.46
CA GLN A 149 -1.28 -4.42 5.80
C GLN A 149 -1.74 -5.85 6.00
N THR A 150 -2.51 -6.37 5.06
CA THR A 150 -3.01 -7.76 5.12
C THR A 150 -1.85 -8.76 4.97
N GLY A 151 -0.80 -8.39 4.24
CA GLY A 151 0.46 -9.13 4.15
C GLY A 151 1.34 -9.09 5.41
N GLY A 152 0.94 -8.35 6.45
CA GLY A 152 1.62 -8.31 7.74
C GLY A 152 2.68 -7.21 7.90
N VAL A 153 2.68 -6.20 7.03
CA VAL A 153 3.58 -5.05 7.21
C VAL A 153 3.29 -4.35 8.53
N LYS A 154 4.34 -3.92 9.23
CA LYS A 154 4.20 -3.07 10.41
C LYS A 154 3.98 -1.63 9.97
N TYR A 155 2.89 -1.01 10.38
CA TYR A 155 2.72 0.43 10.19
C TYR A 155 3.41 1.18 11.32
N GLU A 156 4.41 1.99 10.96
CA GLU A 156 4.82 3.08 11.83
C GLU A 156 4.00 4.31 11.42
N ASP A 157 2.98 4.63 12.22
CA ASP A 157 2.56 6.02 12.27
C ASP A 157 3.79 6.79 12.78
N PRO A 158 4.28 7.82 12.05
CA PRO A 158 5.32 8.66 12.61
C PRO A 158 4.82 9.12 13.98
N PRO A 159 5.63 9.02 15.05
CA PRO A 159 5.23 9.56 16.33
C PRO A 159 4.89 11.03 16.09
N VAL A 160 3.61 11.37 16.17
CA VAL A 160 3.20 12.75 16.30
C VAL A 160 3.71 13.13 17.68
N ASP A 161 4.78 13.91 17.74
CA ASP A 161 5.28 14.45 18.99
C ASP A 161 4.23 15.42 19.52
N VAL A 162 3.27 14.87 20.25
CA VAL A 162 2.30 15.62 21.05
C VAL A 162 2.93 16.02 22.39
N GLY A 163 4.25 15.89 22.56
CA GLY A 163 4.94 16.19 23.81
C GLY A 163 4.41 15.35 24.98
N ASN A 164 4.27 16.00 26.15
CA ASN A 164 3.70 15.39 27.37
C ASN A 164 2.16 15.45 27.43
N THR A 165 1.48 15.61 26.30
CA THR A 165 0.01 15.73 26.29
C THR A 165 -0.65 14.43 26.77
N GLN A 166 -1.45 14.53 27.83
CA GLN A 166 -2.13 13.37 28.44
C GLN A 166 -3.56 13.19 27.95
N SER A 167 -4.09 14.15 27.20
CA SER A 167 -5.48 14.19 26.77
C SER A 167 -5.65 14.95 25.46
N LEU A 168 -6.55 14.45 24.59
CA LEU A 168 -6.98 15.16 23.37
C LEU A 168 -7.46 16.59 23.69
N PHE A 169 -8.04 16.80 24.87
CA PHE A 169 -8.59 18.08 25.31
C PHE A 169 -7.52 19.14 25.64
N GLU A 170 -6.23 18.77 25.64
CA GLU A 170 -5.12 19.72 25.79
C GLU A 170 -4.64 20.30 24.43
N LEU A 171 -5.19 19.79 23.32
CA LEU A 171 -4.79 20.17 21.98
C LEU A 171 -5.67 21.29 21.41
N ARG A 172 -5.15 21.93 20.37
CA ARG A 172 -5.86 22.89 19.53
C ARG A 172 -6.14 22.31 18.16
N ALA A 173 -7.25 22.71 17.56
CA ALA A 173 -7.61 22.37 16.19
C ALA A 173 -7.90 23.64 15.39
N THR A 174 -7.43 23.69 14.15
CA THR A 174 -7.83 24.71 13.19
C THR A 174 -9.09 24.23 12.47
N LEU A 175 -10.17 25.00 12.59
CA LEU A 175 -11.41 24.76 11.87
C LEU A 175 -11.24 25.02 10.37
N LEU A 176 -12.17 24.50 9.56
CA LEU A 176 -12.23 24.76 8.12
C LEU A 176 -12.36 26.27 7.79
N THR A 177 -12.83 27.06 8.75
CA THR A 177 -12.93 28.53 8.67
C THR A 177 -11.58 29.23 8.88
N GLY A 178 -10.53 28.49 9.24
CA GLY A 178 -9.21 29.02 9.62
C GLY A 178 -9.13 29.49 11.08
N GLU A 179 -10.21 29.38 11.85
CA GLU A 179 -10.25 29.70 13.27
C GLU A 179 -9.57 28.59 14.09
N GLU A 180 -8.66 28.96 14.98
CA GLU A 180 -8.11 28.01 15.96
C GLU A 180 -9.04 27.90 17.17
N ILE A 181 -9.34 26.67 17.57
CA ILE A 181 -10.13 26.38 18.76
C ILE A 181 -9.36 25.45 19.70
N ASP A 182 -9.49 25.71 21.00
CA ASP A 182 -9.08 24.77 22.04
C ASP A 182 -10.09 23.61 22.09
N LEU A 183 -9.59 22.37 22.20
CA LEU A 183 -10.45 21.18 22.28
C LEU A 183 -11.02 20.95 23.69
N ASP A 184 -10.52 21.66 24.71
CA ASP A 184 -10.97 21.59 26.10
C ASP A 184 -12.49 21.76 26.27
N ARG A 185 -13.10 22.60 25.43
CA ARG A 185 -14.53 22.88 25.40
C ARG A 185 -15.41 21.67 25.10
N TYR A 186 -14.83 20.58 24.58
CA TYR A 186 -15.52 19.33 24.29
C TYR A 186 -15.31 18.27 25.37
N GLN A 187 -14.71 18.62 26.51
CA GLN A 187 -14.53 17.69 27.61
C GLN A 187 -15.89 17.13 28.07
N GLY A 188 -15.99 15.80 28.16
CA GLY A 188 -17.23 15.09 28.48
C GLY A 188 -18.09 14.72 27.25
N CYS A 189 -17.69 15.14 26.04
CA CYS A 189 -18.28 14.66 24.79
C CYS A 189 -17.52 13.44 24.25
N VAL A 190 -18.22 12.62 23.46
CA VAL A 190 -17.57 11.57 22.64
C VAL A 190 -16.99 12.23 21.39
N CYS A 191 -15.67 12.21 21.24
CA CYS A 191 -14.98 12.75 20.07
C CYS A 191 -14.71 11.63 19.06
N LEU A 192 -15.16 11.82 17.82
CA LEU A 192 -14.77 10.97 16.69
C LEU A 192 -13.64 11.68 15.92
N VAL A 193 -12.43 11.15 15.99
CA VAL A 193 -11.30 11.63 15.19
C VAL A 193 -11.29 10.87 13.88
N VAL A 194 -11.50 11.59 12.78
CA VAL A 194 -11.46 11.02 11.43
C VAL A 194 -10.23 11.58 10.73
N ASN A 195 -9.32 10.70 10.30
CA ASN A 195 -8.28 11.09 9.36
C ASN A 195 -8.94 11.33 7.99
N ALA A 196 -9.31 12.58 7.73
CA ALA A 196 -9.79 12.99 6.42
C ALA A 196 -8.58 13.11 5.47
N ALA A 197 -8.10 11.98 4.97
CA ALA A 197 -7.24 11.95 3.79
C ALA A 197 -8.10 12.29 2.55
N SER A 198 -8.49 13.56 2.41
CA SER A 198 -9.23 14.06 1.26
C SER A 198 -8.56 15.34 0.77
N LYS A 199 -8.10 15.33 -0.48
CA LYS A 199 -8.07 16.54 -1.30
C LYS A 199 -9.49 16.86 -1.75
#